data_AF-A0A938X1N2-F1
#
_entry.id   AF-A0A938X1N2-F1
#
_cell.length_a   1.000
_cell.length_b   1.000
_cell.length_c   1.000
_cell.angle_alpha   90.00
_cell.angle_beta   90.00
_cell.angle_gamma   90.00
#
_symmetry.space_group_name_H-M   'P 1'
#
loop_
_entity.id
_entity.type
_entity.pdbx_description
1 polymer ?
#
loop_
_entity_poly.entity_id
_entity_poly.type
_entity_poly.pdbx_seq_one_letter_code
_entity_poly.pdbx_strand_id
1 'polypeptide(L)'
;MILLHAGVLAVFFVMAAWIWHCPIRLLFGVPCPGCGTTRACLSVLKLKIPEAFAYQPVFFLNVLLFLYGIHRNIIRRNAVKKGLRWSDKAETAVLVLVIAVILTVYVIRLIRQDSPVMELSPEKGLVFRVAELIREMLST
;
A
#
# COMPACT_ATOMS: atom_id res chain seq x y z
N MET A 1 17.65 -7.67 -29.00
CA MET A 1 17.87 -6.57 -28.04
C MET A 1 16.69 -5.61 -28.00
N ILE A 2 16.21 -5.06 -29.12
CA ILE A 2 15.07 -4.12 -29.17
C ILE A 2 13.76 -4.71 -28.59
N LEU A 3 13.43 -5.97 -28.89
CA LEU A 3 12.25 -6.66 -28.33
C LEU A 3 12.32 -6.85 -26.80
N LEU A 4 13.52 -7.02 -26.25
CA LEU A 4 13.73 -7.17 -24.80
C LEU A 4 13.51 -5.83 -24.09
N HIS A 5 14.00 -4.73 -24.66
CA HIS A 5 13.77 -3.38 -24.12
C HIS A 5 12.30 -2.96 -24.21
N ALA A 6 11.61 -3.31 -25.30
CA ALA A 6 10.18 -3.05 -25.44
C ALA A 6 9.36 -3.81 -24.38
N GLY A 7 9.69 -5.07 -24.11
CA GLY A 7 9.07 -5.86 -23.04
C GLY A 7 9.32 -5.28 -21.64
N VAL A 8 10.56 -4.89 -21.34
CA VAL A 8 10.92 -4.26 -20.05
C VAL A 8 10.21 -2.91 -19.88
N LEU A 9 10.15 -2.09 -20.93
CA LEU A 9 9.44 -0.81 -20.91
C LEU A 9 7.93 -1.01 -20.73
N ALA A 10 7.33 -2.01 -21.38
CA ALA A 10 5.91 -2.33 -21.20
C ALA A 10 5.62 -2.78 -19.75
N VAL A 11 6.44 -3.66 -19.19
CA VAL A 11 6.30 -4.09 -17.78
C VAL A 11 6.52 -2.91 -16.83
N PHE A 12 7.50 -2.05 -17.09
CA PHE A 12 7.76 -0.87 -16.29
C PHE A 12 6.60 0.14 -16.37
N PHE A 13 6.00 0.31 -17.55
CA PHE A 13 4.86 1.20 -17.76
C PHE A 13 3.60 0.64 -17.10
N VAL A 14 3.37 -0.67 -17.19
CA VAL A 14 2.29 -1.37 -16.47
C VAL A 14 2.51 -1.26 -14.96
N MET A 15 3.72 -1.47 -14.45
CA MET A 15 4.05 -1.29 -13.02
C MET A 15 3.93 0.18 -12.59
N ALA A 16 4.31 1.14 -13.43
CA ALA A 16 4.17 2.56 -13.14
C ALA A 16 2.68 2.95 -13.08
N ALA A 17 1.86 2.45 -14.00
CA ALA A 17 0.40 2.59 -13.92
C ALA A 17 -0.17 1.91 -12.66
N TRP A 18 0.41 0.78 -12.24
CA TRP A 18 0.08 0.05 -11.01
C TRP A 18 0.44 0.80 -9.72
N ILE A 19 1.49 1.62 -9.74
CA ILE A 19 1.90 2.47 -8.61
C ILE A 19 0.91 3.62 -8.39
N TRP A 20 0.26 4.10 -9.45
CA TRP A 20 -0.66 5.23 -9.41
C TRP A 20 -2.10 4.84 -9.02
N HIS A 21 -2.55 3.65 -9.40
CA HIS A 21 -3.87 3.12 -9.04
C HIS A 21 -3.76 1.83 -8.23
N CYS A 22 -4.26 1.82 -6.99
CA CYS A 22 -4.25 0.63 -6.15
C CYS A 22 -5.10 -0.49 -6.80
N PRO A 23 -4.51 -1.66 -7.13
CA PRO A 23 -5.23 -2.76 -7.76
C PRO A 23 -6.35 -3.32 -6.86
N ILE A 24 -6.17 -3.30 -5.54
CA ILE A 24 -7.19 -3.76 -4.58
C ILE A 24 -8.42 -2.85 -4.64
N ARG A 25 -8.22 -1.53 -4.74
CA ARG A 25 -9.31 -0.57 -4.93
C ARG A 25 -9.98 -0.76 -6.30
N LEU A 26 -9.23 -1.09 -7.34
CA LEU A 26 -9.78 -1.32 -8.69
C LEU A 26 -10.58 -2.63 -8.78
N LEU A 27 -10.07 -3.70 -8.17
CA LEU A 27 -10.69 -5.03 -8.19
C LEU A 27 -11.88 -5.12 -7.24
N PHE A 28 -11.69 -4.72 -5.98
CA PHE A 28 -12.68 -4.90 -4.91
C PHE A 28 -13.45 -3.63 -4.55
N GLY A 29 -13.03 -2.45 -5.01
CA GLY A 29 -13.62 -1.17 -4.58
C GLY A 29 -13.24 -0.76 -3.15
N VAL A 30 -12.38 -1.53 -2.48
CA VAL A 30 -12.00 -1.32 -1.07
C VAL A 30 -10.61 -0.69 -0.98
N PRO A 31 -10.43 0.43 -0.23
CA PRO A 31 -9.11 0.97 0.06
C PRO A 31 -8.31 0.03 0.97
N CYS A 32 -7.04 -0.18 0.65
CA CYS A 32 -6.07 -0.94 1.42
C CYS A 32 -5.43 -0.11 2.57
N PRO A 33 -4.82 -0.72 3.60
CA PRO A 33 -4.14 0.01 4.68
C PRO A 33 -2.92 0.84 4.22
N GLY A 34 -2.37 0.51 3.05
CA GLY A 34 -1.31 1.28 2.40
C GLY A 34 -1.80 2.36 1.44
N CYS A 35 -3.11 2.45 1.19
CA CYS A 35 -3.65 3.29 0.13
C CYS A 35 -3.49 4.77 0.49
N GLY A 36 -2.91 5.54 -0.43
CA GLY A 36 -2.55 6.95 -0.18
C GLY A 36 -1.10 7.17 0.28
N THR A 37 -0.33 6.14 0.62
CA THR A 37 1.10 6.29 1.01
C THR A 37 1.93 6.92 -0.10
N THR A 38 1.77 6.49 -1.36
CA THR A 38 2.45 7.08 -2.53
C THR A 38 2.09 8.56 -2.72
N ARG A 39 0.81 8.92 -2.54
CA ARG A 39 0.33 10.31 -2.63
C ARG A 39 0.86 11.18 -1.50
N ALA A 40 0.90 10.63 -0.28
CA ALA A 40 1.51 11.29 0.87
C ALA A 40 3.01 11.56 0.63
N CYS A 41 3.76 10.57 0.13
CA CYS A 41 5.16 10.75 -0.24
C CYS A 41 5.36 11.82 -1.33
N LEU A 42 4.48 11.86 -2.34
CA LEU A 42 4.50 12.90 -3.37
C LEU A 42 4.22 14.30 -2.79
N SER A 43 3.32 14.44 -1.82
CA SER A 43 3.09 15.70 -1.12
C SER A 43 4.28 16.11 -0.26
N VAL A 44 4.97 15.17 0.41
CA VAL A 44 6.23 15.44 1.12
C VAL A 44 7.31 15.93 0.15
N LEU A 45 7.46 15.30 -1.02
CA LEU A 45 8.39 15.72 -2.06
C LEU A 45 8.08 17.14 -2.58
N LYS A 46 6.82 17.56 -2.53
CA LYS A 46 6.37 18.92 -2.86
C LYS A 46 6.51 19.91 -1.69
N LEU A 47 7.15 19.53 -0.58
CA LEU A 47 7.24 20.29 0.68
C LEU A 47 5.87 20.61 1.33
N LYS A 48 4.82 19.87 0.96
CA LYS A 48 3.46 20.05 1.46
C LYS A 48 3.14 19.03 2.55
N ILE A 49 3.77 19.24 3.70
CA ILE A 49 3.66 18.35 4.86
C ILE A 49 2.21 18.20 5.38
N PRO A 50 1.40 19.26 5.51
CA PRO A 50 0.02 19.14 5.98
C PRO A 50 -0.85 18.26 5.06
N GLU A 51 -0.66 18.38 3.74
CA GLU A 51 -1.37 17.57 2.76
C GLU A 51 -0.97 16.09 2.87
N ALA A 52 0.30 15.78 3.15
CA ALA A 52 0.77 14.40 3.32
C ALA A 52 0.07 13.69 4.50
N PHE A 53 -0.09 14.39 5.63
CA PHE A 53 -0.82 13.88 6.80
C PHE A 53 -2.32 13.72 6.54
N ALA A 54 -2.91 14.62 5.74
CA ALA A 54 -4.30 14.48 5.33
C ALA A 54 -4.51 13.21 4.48
N TYR A 55 -3.59 12.87 3.58
CA TYR A 55 -3.66 11.65 2.78
C TYR A 55 -3.56 10.38 3.64
N GLN A 56 -2.50 10.21 4.42
CA GLN A 56 -2.31 9.02 5.24
C GLN A 56 -1.43 9.33 6.46
N PRO A 57 -1.94 9.48 7.68
CA PRO A 57 -1.13 9.87 8.84
C PRO A 57 -0.09 8.79 9.20
N VAL A 58 -0.37 7.53 8.89
CA VAL A 58 0.55 6.40 9.07
C VAL A 58 1.48 6.18 7.88
N PHE A 59 1.59 7.12 6.94
CA PHE A 59 2.44 6.95 5.75
C PHE A 59 3.91 6.70 6.13
N PHE A 60 4.41 7.39 7.16
CA PHE A 60 5.76 7.18 7.66
C PHE A 60 5.98 5.75 8.16
N LEU A 61 5.03 5.21 8.93
CA LEU A 61 5.10 3.83 9.43
C LEU A 61 5.05 2.83 8.28
N ASN A 62 4.19 3.04 7.28
CA ASN A 62 4.12 2.18 6.09
C ASN A 62 5.44 2.18 5.30
N VAL A 63 6.01 3.36 5.06
CA VAL A 63 7.31 3.49 4.36
C VAL A 63 8.42 2.83 5.17
N LEU A 64 8.46 3.07 6.47
CA LEU A 64 9.48 2.49 7.35
C LEU A 64 9.36 0.96 7.41
N LEU A 65 8.14 0.42 7.50
CA LEU A 65 7.90 -1.03 7.48
C LEU A 65 8.33 -1.65 6.15
N PHE A 66 8.06 -0.98 5.03
CA PHE A 66 8.45 -1.46 3.70
C PHE A 66 9.98 -1.46 3.52
N LEU A 67 10.64 -0.35 3.90
CA LEU A 67 12.11 -0.26 3.89
C LEU A 67 12.73 -1.29 4.83
N TYR A 68 12.16 -1.46 6.03
CA TYR A 68 12.60 -2.46 6.98
C TYR A 68 12.49 -3.87 6.40
N GLY A 69 11.37 -4.22 5.76
CA GLY A 69 11.19 -5.53 5.13
C GLY A 69 12.25 -5.85 4.07
N ILE A 70 12.59 -4.86 3.23
CA ILE A 70 13.64 -5.01 2.19
C ILE A 70 15.03 -5.12 2.82
N HIS A 71 15.34 -4.24 3.78
CA HIS A 71 16.66 -4.18 4.40
C HIS A 71 16.83 -5.12 5.60
N ARG A 72 15.80 -5.87 5.98
CA ARG A 72 15.76 -6.77 7.15
C ARG A 72 17.00 -7.63 7.26
N ASN A 73 17.36 -8.30 6.16
CA ASN A 73 18.51 -9.19 6.09
C ASN A 73 19.85 -8.45 6.28
N ILE A 74 19.95 -7.21 5.80
CA ILE A 74 21.16 -6.39 5.93
C ILE A 74 21.28 -5.86 7.36
N ILE A 75 20.20 -5.32 7.92
CA ILE A 75 20.18 -4.76 9.27
C ILE A 75 20.49 -5.88 10.29
N ARG A 76 19.85 -7.05 10.13
CA ARG A 76 20.11 -8.23 10.97
C ARG A 76 21.58 -8.63 10.93
N ARG A 77 22.18 -8.77 9.74
CA ARG A 77 23.61 -9.12 9.62
C ARG A 77 24.52 -8.07 10.25
N ASN A 78 24.26 -6.78 10.01
CA ASN A 78 25.07 -5.69 10.54
C ASN A 78 25.02 -5.60 12.06
N ALA A 79 23.86 -5.84 12.66
CA ALA A 79 23.71 -5.79 14.10
C ALA A 79 24.28 -7.02 14.81
N VAL A 80 24.15 -8.21 14.22
CA VAL A 80 24.87 -9.41 14.71
C VAL A 80 26.38 -9.19 14.63
N LYS A 81 26.91 -8.60 13.53
CA LYS A 81 28.33 -8.23 13.42
C LYS A 81 28.78 -7.20 14.47
N LYS A 82 27.90 -6.30 14.90
CA LYS A 82 28.17 -5.33 15.99
C LYS A 82 28.03 -5.93 17.39
N GLY A 83 27.77 -7.24 17.52
CA GLY A 83 27.63 -7.90 18.81
C GLY A 83 26.29 -7.64 19.51
N LEU A 84 25.30 -7.07 18.83
CA LEU A 84 23.95 -6.93 19.38
C LEU A 84 23.28 -8.31 19.45
N ARG A 85 22.77 -8.69 20.62
CA ARG A 85 21.90 -9.87 20.79
C ARG A 85 20.56 -9.60 20.10
N TRP A 86 20.48 -9.96 18.83
CA TRP A 86 19.25 -9.86 18.06
C TRP A 86 18.30 -10.97 18.47
N SER A 87 17.15 -10.62 19.06
CA SER A 87 16.11 -11.59 19.42
C SER A 87 15.06 -11.64 18.33
N ASP A 88 14.94 -12.78 17.65
CA ASP A 88 13.89 -13.03 16.65
C ASP A 88 12.49 -12.76 17.22
N LYS A 89 12.27 -13.12 18.48
CA LYS A 89 10.97 -12.92 19.16
C LYS A 89 10.65 -11.45 19.37
N ALA A 90 11.65 -10.65 19.74
CA ALA A 90 11.47 -9.21 19.94
C ALA A 90 11.21 -8.49 18.61
N GLU A 91 11.94 -8.87 17.56
CA GLU A 91 11.72 -8.36 16.21
C GLU A 91 10.30 -8.65 15.72
N THR A 92 9.86 -9.91 15.82
CA THR A 92 8.50 -10.30 15.44
C THR A 92 7.46 -9.57 16.28
N ALA A 93 7.65 -9.44 17.60
CA ALA A 93 6.73 -8.71 18.47
C ALA A 93 6.60 -7.24 18.07
N VAL A 94 7.71 -6.56 17.78
CA VAL A 94 7.70 -5.16 17.31
C VAL A 94 6.99 -5.04 15.96
N LEU A 95 7.26 -5.94 15.01
CA LEU A 95 6.59 -5.95 13.71
C LEU A 95 5.08 -6.15 13.84
N VAL A 96 4.65 -7.13 14.66
CA VAL A 96 3.23 -7.40 14.92
C VAL A 96 2.58 -6.18 15.57
N LEU A 97 3.23 -5.54 16.54
CA LEU A 97 2.74 -4.33 17.18
C LEU A 97 2.55 -3.18 16.17
N VAL A 98 3.55 -2.93 15.31
CA VAL A 98 3.48 -1.89 14.27
C VAL A 98 2.34 -2.17 13.28
N ILE A 99 2.21 -3.43 12.83
CA ILE A 99 1.12 -3.84 11.93
C ILE A 99 -0.23 -3.64 12.62
N ALA A 100 -0.37 -4.01 13.89
CA ALA A 100 -1.61 -3.82 14.65
C ALA A 100 -1.99 -2.34 14.77
N VAL A 101 -1.02 -1.44 15.01
CA VAL A 101 -1.25 0.01 15.01
C VAL A 101 -1.72 0.50 13.64
N ILE A 102 -1.07 0.09 12.55
CA ILE A 102 -1.47 0.45 11.19
C ILE A 102 -2.90 0.00 10.89
N LEU A 103 -3.24 -1.25 11.25
CA LEU A 103 -4.58 -1.80 11.07
C LEU A 103 -5.62 -1.07 11.92
N THR A 104 -5.29 -0.73 13.16
CA THR A 104 -6.20 0.01 14.05
C THR A 104 -6.52 1.38 13.48
N VAL A 105 -5.50 2.13 13.05
CA VAL A 105 -5.71 3.44 12.40
C VAL A 105 -6.47 3.29 11.10
N TYR A 106 -6.17 2.26 10.31
CA TYR A 106 -6.91 1.96 9.08
C TYR A 106 -8.40 1.73 9.35
N VAL A 107 -8.76 0.90 10.33
CA VAL A 107 -10.17 0.63 10.69
C VAL A 107 -10.87 1.90 11.17
N ILE A 108 -10.23 2.69 12.04
CA ILE A 108 -10.80 3.97 12.51
C ILE A 108 -11.07 4.91 11.33
N ARG A 109 -10.10 5.07 10.41
CA ARG A 109 -10.25 5.94 9.23
C ARG A 109 -11.23 5.39 8.20
N LEU A 110 -11.35 4.07 8.10
CA LEU A 110 -12.31 3.41 7.23
C LEU A 110 -13.75 3.70 7.70
N ILE A 111 -14.00 3.66 9.01
CA ILE A 111 -15.31 3.97 9.59
C ILE A 111 -15.63 5.47 9.48
N ARG A 112 -14.64 6.33 9.73
CA ARG A 112 -14.85 7.80 9.71
C ARG A 112 -14.92 8.39 8.30
N GLN A 113 -14.45 7.66 7.28
CA GLN A 113 -14.46 8.10 5.88
C GLN A 113 -13.83 9.49 5.67
N ASP A 114 -12.84 9.87 6.48
CA ASP A 114 -12.29 11.24 6.58
C ASP A 114 -11.49 11.71 5.34
N SER A 115 -11.38 10.91 4.28
CA SER A 115 -10.52 11.25 3.13
C SER A 115 -11.05 10.66 1.82
N PRO A 116 -10.95 11.38 0.69
CA PRO A 116 -11.38 10.88 -0.62
C PRO A 116 -10.61 9.63 -1.07
N VAL A 117 -9.42 9.41 -0.50
CA VAL A 117 -8.58 8.22 -0.73
C VAL A 117 -9.00 7.01 0.13
N MET A 118 -9.95 7.19 1.06
CA MET A 118 -10.53 6.13 1.91
C MET A 118 -12.05 6.01 1.71
N GLU A 119 -12.61 6.56 0.62
CA GLU A 119 -14.01 6.30 0.28
C GLU A 119 -14.18 4.85 -0.18
N LEU A 120 -15.16 4.16 0.43
CA LEU A 120 -15.63 2.85 0.03
C LEU A 120 -16.51 3.05 -1.22
N SER A 121 -16.01 2.73 -2.41
CA SER A 121 -16.79 2.78 -3.65
C SER A 121 -16.87 1.37 -4.26
N PRO A 122 -17.59 0.45 -3.59
CA PRO A 122 -17.74 -0.94 -4.05
C PRO A 122 -18.44 -1.03 -5.42
N GLU A 123 -19.26 -0.03 -5.76
CA GLU A 123 -19.94 0.15 -7.05
C GLU A 123 -18.99 0.25 -8.26
N LYS A 124 -17.73 0.64 -8.06
CA LYS A 124 -16.70 0.71 -9.11
C LYS A 124 -15.82 -0.54 -9.16
N GLY A 125 -16.01 -1.50 -8.26
CA GLY A 125 -15.25 -2.74 -8.25
C GLY A 125 -15.48 -3.53 -9.53
N LEU A 126 -14.41 -3.96 -10.21
CA LEU A 126 -14.50 -4.76 -11.43
C LEU A 126 -15.35 -6.02 -11.23
N VAL A 127 -15.30 -6.61 -10.03
CA VAL A 127 -16.08 -7.81 -9.67
C VAL A 127 -17.60 -7.56 -9.70
N PHE A 128 -18.07 -6.43 -9.17
CA PHE A 128 -19.49 -6.10 -9.17
C PHE A 128 -19.99 -5.75 -10.56
N ARG A 129 -19.20 -5.02 -11.35
CA ARG A 129 -19.54 -4.73 -12.76
C ARG A 129 -19.60 -5.98 -13.63
N VAL A 130 -18.65 -6.89 -13.48
CA VAL A 130 -18.66 -8.16 -14.22
C VAL A 130 -19.82 -9.04 -13.75
N ALA A 131 -20.13 -9.08 -12.46
CA ALA A 131 -21.29 -9.81 -11.95
C ALA A 131 -22.63 -9.24 -12.45
N GLU A 132 -22.74 -7.92 -12.56
CA GLU A 132 -23.92 -7.23 -13.08
C GLU A 132 -24.10 -7.47 -14.59
N LEU A 133 -23.03 -7.37 -15.38
CA LEU A 133 -23.01 -7.73 -16.81
C LEU A 133 -23.41 -9.19 -17.07
N ILE A 134 -22.89 -10.13 -16.26
CA ILE A 134 -23.26 -11.54 -16.37
C ILE A 134 -24.75 -11.72 -16.05
N ARG A 135 -25.27 -11.00 -15.05
CA ARG A 135 -26.69 -11.05 -14.67
C ARG A 135 -27.59 -10.50 -15.78
N GLU A 136 -27.17 -9.41 -16.42
CA GLU A 136 -27.85 -8.79 -17.57
C GLU A 136 -27.90 -9.76 -18.77
N MET A 137 -26.76 -10.37 -19.10
CA MET A 137 -26.67 -11.40 -20.16
C MET A 137 -27.49 -12.66 -19.85
N LEU A 138 -27.66 -13.04 -18.58
CA LEU A 138 -28.50 -14.17 -18.16
C LEU A 138 -29.99 -13.84 -18.08
N SER A 139 -30.35 -12.56 -18.09
CA SER A 139 -31.74 -12.08 -18.06
C SER A 139 -32.33 -11.79 -19.45
N THR A 140 -31.52 -11.96 -20.50
CA THR A 140 -31.90 -11.85 -21.92
C THR A 140 -32.05 -13.24 -22.52
#